data_AF-A0A3A3F3E7-F1
#
_entry.id   AF-A0A3A3F3E7-F1
#
_cell.length_a   1.000
_cell.length_b   1.000
_cell.length_c   1.000
_cell.angle_alpha   90.00
_cell.angle_beta   90.00
_cell.angle_gamma   90.00
#
_symmetry.space_group_name_H-M   'P 1'
#
loop_
_entity.id
_entity.type
_entity.pdbx_description
1 polymer ?
#
loop_
_entity_poly.entity_id
_entity_poly.type
_entity_poly.pdbx_seq_one_letter_code
_entity_poly.pdbx_strand_id
1 'polypeptide(L)'
;MNYLKALVLFLLIFVGLIYLSGQNAKQQLMMTLAEQLPQVVNPSLNNAIDESQELSRMSHSLVDDLHDITFVSKLPVDLVASLTVSELNLSKTKLSGSNTLNWQFGNHTLYASIDSSVNFNYWLVVFWAGAFTALGLLIDYLFTLIFKFQPHRQKVSIPVQVMTGKDKLSTAIEESRWFDGLKQQGLIKDLTAQQKLQLVSLKEQQQCWFSIALQQGLNIEQALQAAEADDTLCFDLPNQQVIIHGVPIRLSKTPLLYYFWYAKRKLEAEPAYLNPPQGKPDHNNGQQLAKLMQQYGGHQKAIRDLDEGLKGKTLDQNRNKIKTELQRVLEGFACNYLFDSERDERTARYRYSLKLPASKLKLGS
;
A
#
# COMPACT_ATOMS: atom_id res chain seq x y z
N MET A 1 -18.89 -13.00 -31.65
CA MET A 1 -19.80 -12.54 -30.57
C MET A 1 -19.06 -11.49 -29.73
N ASN A 2 -18.61 -10.38 -30.36
CA ASN A 2 -17.54 -9.54 -29.79
C ASN A 2 -17.96 -8.08 -29.55
N TYR A 3 -18.94 -7.55 -30.30
CA TYR A 3 -19.39 -6.15 -30.17
C TYR A 3 -20.17 -5.88 -28.88
N LEU A 4 -21.03 -6.81 -28.45
CA LEU A 4 -21.80 -6.65 -27.21
C LEU A 4 -20.87 -6.65 -25.98
N LYS A 5 -19.84 -7.50 -25.96
CA LYS A 5 -18.84 -7.52 -24.88
C LYS A 5 -18.00 -6.24 -24.85
N ALA A 6 -17.56 -5.76 -26.02
CA ALA A 6 -16.85 -4.50 -26.14
C ALA A 6 -17.72 -3.31 -25.67
N LEU A 7 -19.00 -3.29 -26.04
CA LEU A 7 -19.94 -2.26 -25.62
C LEU A 7 -20.17 -2.27 -24.10
N VAL A 8 -20.36 -3.45 -23.50
CA VAL A 8 -20.53 -3.59 -22.04
C VAL A 8 -19.26 -3.14 -21.31
N LEU A 9 -18.08 -3.55 -21.78
CA LEU A 9 -16.79 -3.13 -21.20
C LEU A 9 -16.60 -1.61 -21.31
N PHE A 10 -16.91 -1.03 -22.47
CA PHE A 10 -16.87 0.42 -22.67
C PHE A 10 -17.79 1.16 -21.70
N LEU A 11 -19.04 0.70 -21.55
CA LEU A 11 -20.00 1.31 -20.63
C LEU A 11 -19.55 1.21 -19.17
N LEU A 12 -18.99 0.07 -18.76
CA LEU A 12 -18.44 -0.09 -17.40
C LEU A 12 -17.27 0.86 -17.13
N ILE A 13 -16.34 0.99 -18.09
CA ILE A 13 -15.21 1.90 -17.97
C ILE A 13 -15.69 3.35 -17.98
N PHE A 14 -16.63 3.70 -18.86
CA PHE A 14 -17.21 5.05 -18.96
C PHE A 14 -17.85 5.48 -17.64
N VAL A 15 -18.73 4.64 -17.07
CA VAL A 15 -19.36 4.90 -15.78
C VAL A 15 -18.31 4.95 -14.65
N GLY A 16 -17.33 4.04 -14.67
CA GLY A 16 -16.24 4.01 -13.70
C GLY A 16 -15.40 5.29 -13.68
N LEU A 17 -15.06 5.82 -14.86
CA LEU A 17 -14.30 7.07 -15.00
C LEU A 17 -15.08 8.27 -14.46
N ILE A 18 -16.36 8.38 -14.79
CA ILE A 18 -17.24 9.46 -14.27
C ILE A 18 -17.31 9.37 -12.75
N TYR A 19 -17.59 8.19 -12.21
CA TYR A 19 -17.73 8.00 -10.78
C TYR A 19 -16.43 8.33 -10.03
N LEU A 20 -15.31 7.76 -10.45
CA LEU A 20 -14.02 7.95 -9.79
C LEU A 20 -13.55 9.41 -9.87
N SER A 21 -13.66 10.02 -11.04
CA SER A 21 -13.26 11.42 -11.25
C SER A 21 -14.15 12.37 -10.45
N GLY A 22 -15.46 12.11 -10.39
CA GLY A 22 -16.39 12.89 -9.60
C GLY A 22 -16.14 12.81 -8.09
N GLN A 23 -15.85 11.61 -7.58
CA GLN A 23 -15.51 11.42 -6.17
C GLN A 23 -14.22 12.14 -5.80
N ASN A 24 -13.18 12.01 -6.62
CA ASN A 24 -11.90 12.68 -6.38
C ASN A 24 -12.05 14.21 -6.36
N ALA A 25 -12.82 14.77 -7.29
CA ALA A 25 -13.08 16.22 -7.32
C ALA A 25 -13.81 16.70 -6.06
N LYS A 26 -14.85 15.99 -5.63
CA LYS A 26 -15.58 16.30 -4.39
C LYS A 26 -14.67 16.23 -3.15
N GLN A 27 -13.83 15.20 -3.04
CA GLN A 27 -12.90 15.06 -1.93
C GLN A 27 -11.88 16.21 -1.86
N GLN A 28 -11.34 16.63 -3.00
CA GLN A 28 -10.38 17.73 -3.04
C GLN A 28 -11.04 19.09 -2.74
N LEU A 29 -12.28 19.31 -3.18
CA LEU A 29 -13.07 20.45 -2.74
C LEU A 29 -13.25 20.44 -1.23
N MET A 30 -13.62 19.30 -0.63
CA MET A 30 -13.77 19.19 0.82
C MET A 30 -12.47 19.47 1.57
N MET A 31 -11.32 18.98 1.08
CA MET A 31 -10.02 19.28 1.69
C MET A 31 -9.67 20.76 1.60
N THR A 32 -9.88 21.38 0.44
CA THR A 32 -9.58 22.80 0.21
C THR A 32 -10.47 23.68 1.09
N LEU A 33 -11.77 23.39 1.16
CA LEU A 33 -12.72 24.09 2.01
C LEU A 33 -12.42 23.87 3.50
N ALA A 34 -12.00 22.67 3.91
CA ALA A 34 -11.62 22.41 5.30
C ALA A 34 -10.42 23.25 5.75
N GLU A 35 -9.50 23.57 4.84
CA GLU A 35 -8.34 24.42 5.11
C GLU A 35 -8.67 25.91 5.05
N GLN A 36 -9.47 26.34 4.07
CA GLN A 36 -9.73 27.75 3.79
C GLN A 36 -10.91 28.34 4.59
N LEU A 37 -11.97 27.57 4.85
CA LEU A 37 -13.17 28.07 5.56
C LEU A 37 -12.83 28.64 6.94
N PRO A 38 -12.03 27.98 7.80
CA PRO A 38 -11.67 28.55 9.10
C PRO A 38 -10.91 29.88 8.98
N GLN A 39 -10.10 30.06 7.93
CA GLN A 39 -9.30 31.27 7.72
C GLN A 39 -10.16 32.47 7.32
N VAL A 40 -11.25 32.24 6.59
CA VAL A 40 -12.16 33.30 6.15
C VAL A 40 -13.26 33.56 7.16
N VAL A 41 -13.83 32.49 7.76
CA VAL A 41 -14.98 32.57 8.67
C VAL A 41 -14.57 33.09 10.06
N ASN A 42 -13.49 32.57 10.66
CA ASN A 42 -13.15 32.91 12.04
C ASN A 42 -12.84 34.41 12.27
N PRO A 43 -12.11 35.12 11.38
CA PRO A 43 -11.87 36.55 11.54
C PRO A 43 -13.13 37.41 11.41
N SER A 44 -14.07 37.00 10.56
CA SER A 44 -15.35 37.70 10.40
C SER A 44 -16.23 37.52 11.64
N LEU A 45 -16.22 36.34 12.25
CA LEU A 45 -16.98 36.05 13.47
C LEU A 45 -16.42 36.75 14.71
N ASN A 46 -15.10 36.95 14.81
CA ASN A 46 -14.50 37.68 15.94
C ASN A 46 -15.00 39.12 16.09
N ASN A 47 -15.51 39.72 15.02
CA ASN A 47 -16.03 41.09 14.99
C ASN A 47 -17.56 41.14 14.88
N ALA A 48 -18.24 39.99 14.94
CA ALA A 48 -19.69 39.89 14.77
C ALA A 48 -20.43 40.21 16.07
N ILE A 49 -21.48 41.03 15.97
CA ILE A 49 -22.40 41.29 17.09
C ILE A 49 -23.42 40.15 17.21
N ASP A 50 -23.91 39.62 16.09
CA ASP A 50 -24.70 38.39 16.01
C ASP A 50 -24.02 37.38 15.09
N GLU A 51 -23.35 36.41 15.70
CA GLU A 51 -22.65 35.34 15.01
C GLU A 51 -23.57 34.49 14.12
N SER A 52 -24.85 34.33 14.44
CA SER A 52 -25.77 33.50 13.63
C SER A 52 -26.19 34.23 12.35
N GLN A 53 -26.45 35.53 12.45
CA GLN A 53 -26.75 36.38 11.31
C GLN A 53 -25.53 36.53 10.38
N GLU A 54 -24.33 36.68 10.95
CA GLU A 54 -23.09 36.73 10.17
C GLU A 54 -22.78 35.41 9.46
N LEU A 55 -22.99 34.26 10.11
CA LEU A 55 -22.85 32.94 9.44
C LEU A 55 -23.79 32.80 8.24
N SER A 56 -25.04 33.29 8.34
CA SER A 56 -25.99 33.27 7.22
C SER A 56 -25.56 34.21 6.09
N ARG A 57 -25.07 35.41 6.41
CA ARG A 57 -24.52 36.36 5.42
C ARG A 57 -23.30 35.78 4.70
N MET A 58 -22.38 35.15 5.44
CA MET A 58 -21.18 34.53 4.90
C MET A 58 -21.50 33.30 4.06
N SER A 59 -22.51 32.52 4.43
CA SER A 59 -22.98 31.38 3.63
C SER A 59 -23.31 31.82 2.21
N HIS A 60 -24.09 32.90 2.05
CA HIS A 60 -24.42 33.44 0.72
C HIS A 60 -23.21 34.03 0.00
N SER A 61 -22.42 34.89 0.65
CA SER A 61 -21.26 35.54 0.01
C SER A 61 -20.20 34.53 -0.47
N LEU A 62 -19.95 33.48 0.32
CA LEU A 62 -18.96 32.47 -0.05
C LEU A 62 -19.43 31.58 -1.19
N VAL A 63 -20.74 31.33 -1.36
CA VAL A 63 -21.24 30.61 -2.55
C VAL A 63 -20.92 31.38 -3.82
N ASP A 64 -21.12 32.70 -3.81
CA ASP A 64 -20.83 33.57 -4.96
C ASP A 64 -19.32 33.61 -5.28
N ASP A 65 -18.46 33.68 -4.26
CA ASP A 65 -17.00 33.65 -4.42
C ASP A 65 -16.48 32.27 -4.89
N LEU A 66 -17.21 31.18 -4.60
CA LEU A 66 -16.88 29.81 -4.96
C LEU A 66 -17.44 29.39 -6.34
N HIS A 67 -18.16 30.27 -7.05
CA HIS A 67 -18.78 29.94 -8.33
C HIS A 67 -17.76 29.73 -9.48
N ASP A 68 -16.51 30.21 -9.31
CA ASP A 68 -15.44 30.17 -10.32
C ASP A 68 -14.15 29.46 -9.81
N ILE A 69 -14.27 28.38 -9.04
CA ILE A 69 -13.07 27.61 -8.62
C ILE A 69 -12.53 26.81 -9.81
N THR A 70 -11.40 27.25 -10.38
CA THR A 70 -10.61 26.44 -11.31
C THR A 70 -10.01 25.25 -10.58
N PHE A 71 -10.54 24.06 -10.83
CA PHE A 71 -10.05 22.82 -10.26
C PHE A 71 -8.74 22.39 -10.93
N VAL A 72 -7.74 22.00 -10.14
CA VAL A 72 -6.52 21.34 -10.66
C VAL A 72 -6.66 19.85 -10.41
N SER A 73 -7.01 19.10 -11.45
CA SER A 73 -7.08 17.64 -11.40
C SER A 73 -5.71 17.02 -11.12
N LYS A 74 -5.64 16.13 -10.11
CA LYS A 74 -4.45 15.28 -9.85
C LYS A 74 -4.35 14.09 -10.80
N LEU A 75 -5.39 13.81 -11.57
CA LEU A 75 -5.28 12.83 -12.65
C LEU A 75 -4.52 13.49 -13.81
N PRO A 76 -3.68 12.75 -14.55
CA PRO A 76 -2.93 13.29 -15.69
C PRO A 76 -3.82 13.80 -16.83
N VAL A 77 -5.14 13.63 -16.71
CA VAL A 77 -6.16 14.06 -17.66
C VAL A 77 -7.24 14.81 -16.89
N ASP A 78 -7.59 15.99 -17.38
CA ASP A 78 -8.63 16.83 -16.80
C ASP A 78 -10.02 16.39 -17.28
N LEU A 79 -10.57 15.36 -16.63
CA LEU A 79 -11.88 14.79 -16.98
C LEU A 79 -13.05 15.61 -16.40
N VAL A 80 -12.79 16.45 -15.39
CA VAL A 80 -13.77 17.33 -14.78
C VAL A 80 -13.66 18.70 -15.45
N ALA A 81 -14.72 19.11 -16.15
CA ALA A 81 -14.76 20.40 -16.83
C ALA A 81 -14.96 21.55 -15.84
N SER A 82 -15.82 21.35 -14.84
CA SER A 82 -16.02 22.31 -13.76
C SER A 82 -16.68 21.65 -12.54
N LEU A 83 -16.52 22.28 -11.39
CA LEU A 83 -17.18 21.91 -10.15
C LEU A 83 -17.91 23.14 -9.63
N THR A 84 -19.23 23.08 -9.59
CA THR A 84 -20.07 24.20 -9.13
C THR A 84 -20.63 23.89 -7.75
N VAL A 85 -20.36 24.77 -6.79
CA VAL A 85 -20.98 24.74 -5.47
C VAL A 85 -22.37 25.36 -5.59
N SER A 86 -23.40 24.57 -5.39
CA SER A 86 -24.80 25.04 -5.48
C SER A 86 -25.27 25.64 -4.16
N GLU A 87 -24.83 25.06 -3.04
CA GLU A 87 -25.17 25.56 -1.70
C GLU A 87 -24.00 25.35 -0.72
N LEU A 88 -23.79 26.34 0.14
CA LEU A 88 -22.91 26.27 1.31
C LEU A 88 -23.68 26.85 2.49
N ASN A 89 -23.98 26.04 3.50
CA ASN A 89 -24.65 26.50 4.71
C ASN A 89 -23.72 26.38 5.90
N LEU A 90 -23.53 27.47 6.63
CA LEU A 90 -22.74 27.52 7.86
C LEU A 90 -23.67 27.57 9.08
N SER A 91 -23.43 26.71 10.06
CA SER A 91 -24.25 26.63 11.28
C SER A 91 -23.42 26.29 12.51
N LYS A 92 -23.92 26.69 13.68
CA LYS A 92 -23.42 26.25 14.99
C LYS A 92 -24.02 24.91 15.42
N THR A 93 -25.15 24.53 14.82
CA THR A 93 -25.79 23.25 15.10
C THR A 93 -25.25 22.20 14.15
N LYS A 94 -25.16 20.96 14.65
CA LYS A 94 -24.70 19.83 13.85
C LYS A 94 -25.66 19.62 12.67
N LEU A 95 -25.12 19.76 11.47
CA LEU A 95 -25.84 19.50 10.22
C LEU A 95 -25.78 18.00 9.90
N SER A 96 -26.89 17.45 9.41
CA SER A 96 -27.01 16.04 9.00
C SER A 96 -26.86 15.95 7.48
N GLY A 97 -25.79 15.32 7.00
CA GLY A 97 -25.53 15.14 5.56
C GLY A 97 -24.17 14.49 5.27
N SER A 98 -24.00 13.94 4.07
CA SER A 98 -22.78 13.24 3.64
C SER A 98 -21.60 14.17 3.34
N ASN A 99 -21.84 15.45 3.09
CA ASN A 99 -20.81 16.45 2.76
C ASN A 99 -20.76 17.56 3.82
N THR A 100 -20.45 17.16 5.06
CA THR A 100 -20.36 18.10 6.18
C THR A 100 -18.92 18.24 6.66
N LEU A 101 -18.50 19.48 6.88
CA LEU A 101 -17.24 19.84 7.51
C LEU A 101 -17.51 20.42 8.90
N ASN A 102 -16.58 20.23 9.82
CA ASN A 102 -16.64 20.86 11.12
C ASN A 102 -15.27 21.35 11.56
N TRP A 103 -15.25 22.44 12.31
CA TRP A 103 -14.03 22.96 12.93
C TRP A 103 -14.36 23.67 14.25
N GLN A 104 -13.35 23.81 15.11
CA GLN A 104 -13.48 24.50 16.39
C GLN A 104 -13.30 26.00 16.23
N PHE A 105 -14.20 26.78 16.83
CA PHE A 105 -14.10 28.24 16.96
C PHE A 105 -14.40 28.63 18.41
N GLY A 106 -13.39 29.10 19.13
CA GLY A 106 -13.50 29.35 20.57
C GLY A 106 -13.92 28.10 21.34
N ASN A 107 -15.07 28.17 22.02
CA ASN A 107 -15.64 27.09 22.84
C ASN A 107 -16.75 26.30 22.15
N HIS A 108 -17.04 26.56 20.87
CA HIS A 108 -18.09 25.86 20.14
C HIS A 108 -17.60 25.36 18.77
N THR A 109 -18.30 24.38 18.23
CA THR A 109 -17.99 23.78 16.93
C THR A 109 -18.87 24.39 15.86
N LEU A 110 -18.26 24.83 14.77
CA LEU A 110 -18.97 25.27 13.58
C LEU A 110 -19.06 24.13 12.58
N TYR A 111 -20.15 24.12 11.82
CA TYR A 111 -20.48 23.13 10.82
C TYR A 111 -20.72 23.82 9.48
N ALA A 112 -20.22 23.23 8.41
CA ALA A 112 -20.54 23.61 7.05
C ALA A 112 -21.16 22.41 6.31
N SER A 113 -22.26 22.61 5.58
CA SER A 113 -22.76 21.63 4.61
C SER A 113 -22.60 22.18 3.20
N ILE A 114 -22.06 21.36 2.30
CA ILE A 114 -21.77 21.78 0.92
C ILE A 114 -22.47 20.84 -0.06
N ASP A 115 -23.27 21.43 -0.94
CA ASP A 115 -23.80 20.75 -2.11
C ASP A 115 -23.08 21.23 -3.37
N SER A 116 -22.66 20.25 -4.17
CA SER A 116 -21.88 20.49 -5.38
C SER A 116 -22.26 19.54 -6.50
N SER A 117 -22.28 20.08 -7.71
CA SER A 117 -22.46 19.36 -8.96
C SER A 117 -21.14 19.36 -9.74
N VAL A 118 -20.81 18.20 -10.32
CA VAL A 118 -19.61 17.99 -11.12
C VAL A 118 -20.01 17.98 -12.58
N ASN A 119 -19.43 18.85 -13.39
CA ASN A 119 -19.57 18.82 -14.84
C ASN A 119 -18.35 18.12 -15.45
N PHE A 120 -18.56 17.19 -16.36
CA PHE A 120 -17.50 16.40 -16.97
C PHE A 120 -17.27 16.82 -18.41
N ASN A 121 -16.00 16.75 -18.84
CA ASN A 121 -15.70 16.83 -20.26
C ASN A 121 -16.02 15.48 -20.91
N TYR A 122 -17.29 15.28 -21.27
CA TYR A 122 -17.78 14.00 -21.81
C TYR A 122 -17.02 13.54 -23.04
N TRP A 123 -16.49 14.45 -23.86
CA TRP A 123 -15.64 14.11 -24.98
C TRP A 123 -14.36 13.39 -24.54
N LEU A 124 -13.66 13.92 -23.54
CA LEU A 124 -12.47 13.29 -22.97
C LEU A 124 -12.82 11.97 -22.27
N VAL A 125 -13.95 11.90 -21.56
CA VAL A 125 -14.40 10.65 -20.93
C VAL A 125 -14.65 9.56 -21.98
N VAL A 126 -15.32 9.89 -23.09
CA VAL A 126 -15.55 8.95 -24.20
C VAL A 126 -14.22 8.53 -24.83
N PHE A 127 -13.30 9.46 -25.07
CA PHE A 127 -11.99 9.18 -25.64
C PHE A 127 -11.21 8.16 -24.78
N TRP A 128 -11.11 8.40 -23.47
CA TRP A 128 -10.38 7.50 -22.57
C TRP A 128 -11.09 6.18 -22.36
N ALA A 129 -12.42 6.16 -22.24
CA ALA A 129 -13.19 4.93 -22.19
C ALA A 129 -12.95 4.09 -23.45
N GLY A 130 -12.87 4.72 -24.63
CA GLY A 130 -12.55 4.07 -25.90
C GLY A 130 -11.12 3.50 -25.91
N ALA A 131 -10.14 4.30 -25.51
CA ALA A 131 -8.73 3.89 -25.44
C ALA A 131 -8.53 2.68 -24.51
N PHE A 132 -9.12 2.69 -23.31
CA PHE A 132 -9.03 1.56 -22.37
C PHE A 132 -9.79 0.33 -22.87
N THR A 133 -10.93 0.51 -23.54
CA THR A 133 -11.67 -0.61 -24.15
C THR A 133 -10.84 -1.25 -25.26
N ALA A 134 -10.23 -0.44 -26.14
CA ALA A 134 -9.38 -0.93 -27.21
C ALA A 134 -8.15 -1.68 -26.66
N LEU A 135 -7.54 -1.16 -25.58
CA LEU A 135 -6.43 -1.83 -24.90
C LEU A 135 -6.86 -3.17 -24.29
N GLY A 136 -8.02 -3.22 -23.63
CA GLY A 136 -8.56 -4.47 -23.08
C GLY A 136 -8.85 -5.52 -24.15
N LEU A 137 -9.40 -5.09 -25.30
CA LEU A 137 -9.62 -5.97 -26.46
C LEU A 137 -8.32 -6.42 -27.11
N LEU A 138 -7.28 -5.58 -27.14
CA LEU A 138 -5.96 -5.92 -27.66
C LEU A 138 -5.29 -6.97 -26.75
N ILE A 139 -5.41 -6.83 -25.44
CA ILE A 139 -4.96 -7.83 -24.47
C ILE A 139 -5.71 -9.15 -24.69
N ASP A 140 -7.05 -9.13 -24.76
CA ASP A 140 -7.86 -10.33 -25.01
C ASP A 140 -7.51 -11.00 -26.36
N TYR A 141 -7.28 -10.20 -27.40
CA TYR A 141 -6.84 -10.68 -28.71
C TYR A 141 -5.45 -11.34 -28.65
N LEU A 142 -4.47 -10.71 -27.98
CA LEU A 142 -3.15 -11.29 -27.77
C LEU A 142 -3.23 -12.60 -26.98
N PHE A 143 -4.05 -12.64 -25.93
CA PHE A 143 -4.34 -13.87 -25.18
C PHE A 143 -4.92 -14.96 -26.10
N THR A 144 -5.93 -14.63 -26.90
CA THR A 144 -6.58 -15.59 -27.81
C THR A 144 -5.62 -16.09 -28.91
N LEU A 145 -4.74 -15.23 -29.41
CA LEU A 145 -3.71 -15.56 -30.40
C LEU A 145 -2.67 -16.54 -29.83
N ILE A 146 -2.26 -16.33 -28.57
CA ILE A 146 -1.32 -17.21 -27.85
C ILE A 146 -1.96 -18.58 -27.58
N PHE A 147 -3.26 -18.65 -27.26
CA PHE A 147 -3.94 -19.91 -26.98
C PHE A 147 -4.38 -20.71 -28.23
N LYS A 148 -4.54 -20.07 -29.40
CA LYS A 148 -4.92 -20.76 -30.65
C LYS A 148 -3.81 -21.64 -31.25
N PHE A 149 -2.56 -21.51 -30.80
CA PHE A 149 -1.41 -22.28 -31.30
C PHE A 149 -1.10 -23.57 -30.51
N GLN A 150 -1.98 -24.01 -29.60
CA GLN A 150 -1.83 -25.31 -28.96
C GLN A 150 -2.43 -26.44 -29.83
N PRO A 151 -1.68 -27.52 -30.15
CA PRO A 151 -2.22 -28.66 -30.86
C PRO A 151 -3.26 -29.39 -29.99
N HIS A 152 -4.36 -29.78 -30.65
CA HIS A 152 -5.49 -30.51 -30.11
C HIS A 152 -5.04 -31.71 -29.23
N ARG A 153 -5.26 -31.65 -27.92
CA ARG A 153 -5.14 -32.83 -27.04
C ARG A 153 -6.48 -33.55 -26.95
N GLN A 154 -6.44 -34.83 -27.28
CA GLN A 154 -7.54 -35.79 -27.16
C GLN A 154 -8.06 -35.86 -25.73
N LYS A 155 -9.39 -35.87 -25.59
CA LYS A 155 -10.09 -36.24 -24.36
C LYS A 155 -9.93 -37.74 -24.14
N VAL A 156 -9.24 -38.13 -23.07
CA VAL A 156 -9.28 -39.51 -22.55
C VAL A 156 -10.33 -39.57 -21.45
N SER A 157 -11.26 -40.50 -21.59
CA SER A 157 -12.34 -40.81 -20.64
C SER A 157 -11.77 -41.45 -19.38
N ILE A 158 -12.17 -40.95 -18.20
CA ILE A 158 -11.88 -41.61 -16.91
C ILE A 158 -13.06 -42.54 -16.57
N PRO A 159 -12.83 -43.82 -16.23
CA PRO A 159 -13.88 -44.68 -15.70
C PRO A 159 -14.12 -44.35 -14.22
N VAL A 160 -15.40 -44.23 -13.87
CA VAL A 160 -15.88 -44.07 -12.51
C VAL A 160 -15.72 -45.40 -11.78
N GLN A 161 -14.95 -45.43 -10.69
CA GLN A 161 -15.11 -46.43 -9.64
C GLN A 161 -14.95 -45.82 -8.25
N VAL A 162 -15.75 -46.37 -7.35
CA VAL A 162 -16.35 -45.77 -6.16
C VAL A 162 -15.63 -46.26 -4.90
N MET A 163 -15.56 -45.37 -3.90
CA MET A 163 -15.37 -45.60 -2.46
C MET A 163 -14.06 -46.22 -1.97
N THR A 164 -13.26 -45.39 -1.27
CA THR A 164 -12.99 -45.47 0.18
C THR A 164 -11.86 -44.50 0.52
N GLY A 165 -12.09 -43.50 1.39
CA GLY A 165 -11.04 -42.58 1.83
C GLY A 165 -11.47 -41.12 1.93
N LYS A 166 -12.46 -40.84 2.80
CA LYS A 166 -12.97 -39.46 3.00
C LYS A 166 -11.98 -38.53 3.70
N ASP A 167 -10.92 -39.06 4.33
CA ASP A 167 -9.91 -38.24 5.03
C ASP A 167 -8.63 -37.97 4.23
N LYS A 168 -8.41 -38.68 3.12
CA LYS A 168 -7.28 -38.40 2.19
C LYS A 168 -7.69 -37.53 1.00
N LEU A 169 -8.99 -37.45 0.71
CA LEU A 169 -9.51 -36.72 -0.45
C LEU A 169 -9.58 -35.21 -0.20
N SER A 170 -9.82 -34.77 1.04
CA SER A 170 -9.83 -33.36 1.43
C SER A 170 -8.45 -32.71 1.25
N THR A 171 -7.38 -33.37 1.68
CA THR A 171 -6.00 -32.90 1.49
C THR A 171 -5.60 -32.85 0.01
N ALA A 172 -5.97 -33.88 -0.77
CA ALA A 172 -5.66 -33.94 -2.20
C ALA A 172 -6.46 -32.91 -3.05
N ILE A 173 -7.67 -32.55 -2.63
CA ILE A 173 -8.50 -31.54 -3.33
C ILE A 173 -7.96 -30.13 -3.09
N GLU A 174 -7.45 -29.81 -1.90
CA GLU A 174 -6.78 -28.52 -1.62
C GLU A 174 -5.38 -28.43 -2.27
N GLU A 175 -4.62 -29.53 -2.28
CA GLU A 175 -3.34 -29.64 -2.99
C GLU A 175 -3.46 -29.43 -4.50
N SER A 176 -4.62 -29.72 -5.11
CA SER A 176 -4.84 -29.41 -6.53
C SER A 176 -5.17 -27.93 -6.79
N ARG A 177 -5.85 -27.25 -5.86
CA ARG A 177 -6.31 -25.86 -6.05
C ARG A 177 -5.18 -24.83 -6.02
N TRP A 178 -4.21 -24.95 -5.09
CA TRP A 178 -3.12 -23.98 -5.00
C TRP A 178 -2.25 -24.00 -6.28
N PHE A 179 -1.98 -25.21 -6.76
CA PHE A 179 -1.15 -25.44 -7.92
C PHE A 179 -1.83 -25.00 -9.22
N ASP A 180 -3.14 -25.24 -9.33
CA ASP A 180 -3.93 -24.73 -10.45
C ASP A 180 -3.99 -23.20 -10.45
N GLY A 181 -4.01 -22.56 -9.27
CA GLY A 181 -3.91 -21.11 -9.13
C GLY A 181 -2.60 -20.55 -9.71
N LEU A 182 -1.45 -21.16 -9.39
CA LEU A 182 -0.15 -20.73 -9.90
C LEU A 182 -0.03 -20.91 -11.42
N LYS A 183 -0.62 -21.98 -11.97
CA LYS A 183 -0.70 -22.17 -13.42
C LYS A 183 -1.61 -21.15 -14.10
N GLN A 184 -2.77 -20.85 -13.52
CA GLN A 184 -3.69 -19.84 -14.05
C GLN A 184 -3.07 -18.44 -14.07
N GLN A 185 -2.26 -18.11 -13.06
CA GLN A 185 -1.47 -16.87 -13.01
C GLN A 185 -0.28 -16.89 -13.99
N GLY A 186 -0.02 -18.01 -14.66
CA GLY A 186 1.07 -18.16 -15.61
C GLY A 186 2.46 -18.20 -14.96
N LEU A 187 2.54 -18.36 -13.64
CA LEU A 187 3.81 -18.44 -12.88
C LEU A 187 4.52 -19.77 -13.11
N ILE A 188 3.79 -20.80 -13.55
CA ILE A 188 4.32 -22.14 -13.85
C ILE A 188 3.80 -22.57 -15.22
N LYS A 189 4.70 -22.95 -16.13
CA LYS A 189 4.33 -23.41 -17.48
C LYS A 189 4.86 -24.82 -17.81
N ASP A 190 6.09 -25.15 -17.42
CA ASP A 190 6.72 -26.42 -17.79
C ASP A 190 7.55 -27.04 -16.65
N LEU A 191 6.89 -27.87 -15.82
CA LEU A 191 7.56 -28.59 -14.73
C LEU A 191 8.06 -29.96 -15.18
N THR A 192 9.29 -30.29 -14.81
CA THR A 192 9.83 -31.65 -14.93
C THR A 192 9.08 -32.62 -14.00
N ALA A 193 9.17 -33.93 -14.29
CA ALA A 193 8.56 -34.94 -13.42
C ALA A 193 9.10 -34.87 -11.97
N GLN A 194 10.39 -34.57 -11.82
CA GLN A 194 11.03 -34.41 -10.51
C GLN A 194 10.50 -33.20 -9.75
N GLN A 195 10.35 -32.04 -10.41
CA GLN A 195 9.81 -30.84 -9.77
C GLN A 195 8.35 -31.04 -9.35
N LYS A 196 7.54 -31.74 -10.16
CA LYS A 196 6.15 -32.08 -9.77
C LYS A 196 6.12 -32.94 -8.51
N LEU A 197 7.01 -33.92 -8.39
CA LEU A 197 7.06 -34.79 -7.23
C LEU A 197 7.51 -34.04 -5.97
N GLN A 198 8.50 -33.15 -6.09
CA GLN A 198 8.91 -32.26 -4.99
C GLN A 198 7.77 -31.33 -4.56
N LEU A 199 7.06 -30.71 -5.51
CA LEU A 199 5.94 -29.81 -5.23
C LEU A 199 4.81 -30.50 -4.46
N VAL A 200 4.48 -31.74 -4.80
CA VAL A 200 3.46 -32.52 -4.09
C VAL A 200 3.90 -32.88 -2.66
N SER A 201 5.21 -32.95 -2.41
CA SER A 201 5.75 -33.23 -1.07
C SER A 201 5.89 -32.00 -0.16
N LEU A 202 5.71 -30.78 -0.69
CA LEU A 202 5.84 -29.56 0.09
C LEU A 202 4.71 -29.42 1.11
N LYS A 203 5.07 -29.13 2.36
CA LYS A 203 4.12 -28.75 3.41
C LYS A 203 3.51 -27.38 3.10
N GLU A 204 2.36 -27.08 3.69
CA GLU A 204 1.62 -25.82 3.50
C GLU A 204 2.50 -24.57 3.63
N GLN A 205 3.30 -24.45 4.69
CA GLN A 205 4.22 -23.31 4.87
C GLN A 205 5.27 -23.21 3.75
N GLN A 206 5.75 -24.34 3.23
CA GLN A 206 6.71 -24.38 2.13
C GLN A 206 6.04 -24.00 0.81
N GLN A 207 4.78 -24.39 0.61
CA GLN A 207 3.98 -23.97 -0.55
C GLN A 207 3.78 -22.44 -0.57
N CYS A 208 3.58 -21.82 0.60
CA CYS A 208 3.52 -20.36 0.70
C CYS A 208 4.83 -19.70 0.27
N TRP A 209 5.98 -20.18 0.78
CA TRP A 209 7.30 -19.64 0.41
C TRP A 209 7.64 -19.85 -1.06
N PHE A 210 7.27 -21.02 -1.62
CA PHE A 210 7.37 -21.28 -3.05
C PHE A 210 6.57 -20.27 -3.88
N SER A 211 5.33 -20.00 -3.47
CA SER A 211 4.44 -19.05 -4.15
C SER A 211 4.98 -17.63 -4.08
N ILE A 212 5.43 -17.19 -2.91
CA ILE A 212 6.06 -15.87 -2.71
C ILE A 212 7.28 -15.71 -3.63
N ALA A 213 8.15 -16.72 -3.69
CA ALA A 213 9.34 -16.68 -4.53
C ALA A 213 8.99 -16.49 -6.02
N LEU A 214 8.02 -17.27 -6.53
CA LEU A 214 7.56 -17.13 -7.93
C LEU A 214 6.98 -15.74 -8.21
N GLN A 215 6.20 -15.18 -7.27
CA GLN A 215 5.64 -13.84 -7.41
C GLN A 215 6.70 -12.73 -7.43
N GLN A 216 7.85 -12.96 -6.78
CA GLN A 216 9.03 -12.08 -6.87
C GLN A 216 9.86 -12.31 -8.14
N GLY A 217 9.41 -13.18 -9.05
CA GLY A 217 10.06 -13.44 -10.33
C GLY A 217 11.22 -14.43 -10.28
N LEU A 218 11.35 -15.19 -9.18
CA LEU A 218 12.32 -16.28 -9.11
C LEU A 218 11.89 -17.43 -10.01
N ASN A 219 12.87 -18.16 -10.55
CA ASN A 219 12.56 -19.36 -11.32
C ASN A 219 12.12 -20.51 -10.40
N ILE A 220 11.62 -21.61 -10.99
CA ILE A 220 11.09 -22.75 -10.25
C ILE A 220 12.13 -23.37 -9.30
N GLU A 221 13.38 -23.49 -9.73
CA GLU A 221 14.44 -24.08 -8.91
C GLU A 221 14.74 -23.21 -7.69
N GLN A 222 14.86 -21.91 -7.89
CA GLN A 222 15.04 -20.93 -6.81
C GLN A 222 13.81 -20.88 -5.88
N ALA A 223 12.61 -21.03 -6.41
CA ALA A 223 11.39 -21.09 -5.61
C ALA A 223 11.32 -22.37 -4.76
N LEU A 224 11.78 -23.51 -5.28
CA LEU A 224 11.92 -24.75 -4.50
C LEU A 224 12.96 -24.60 -3.39
N GLN A 225 14.10 -23.99 -3.71
CA GLN A 225 15.12 -23.67 -2.70
C GLN A 225 14.55 -22.73 -1.62
N ALA A 226 13.73 -21.75 -2.00
CA ALA A 226 13.08 -20.86 -1.05
C ALA A 226 12.09 -21.59 -0.12
N ALA A 227 11.35 -22.56 -0.66
CA ALA A 227 10.43 -23.40 0.09
C ALA A 227 11.12 -24.27 1.17
N GLU A 228 12.38 -24.62 0.94
CA GLU A 228 13.18 -25.46 1.84
C GLU A 228 14.17 -24.65 2.71
N ALA A 229 14.38 -23.37 2.40
CA ALA A 229 15.36 -22.54 3.07
C ALA A 229 15.02 -22.35 4.55
N ASP A 230 16.08 -22.22 5.37
CA ASP A 230 15.95 -21.92 6.78
C ASP A 230 15.24 -20.58 7.02
N ASP A 231 14.44 -20.52 8.09
CA ASP A 231 13.83 -19.31 8.61
C ASP A 231 14.88 -18.37 9.21
N THR A 232 15.55 -17.64 8.33
CA THR A 232 16.64 -16.71 8.65
C THR A 232 16.45 -15.39 7.91
N LEU A 233 16.94 -14.31 8.52
CA LEU A 233 17.03 -12.99 7.92
C LEU A 233 18.50 -12.70 7.61
N CYS A 234 18.84 -12.67 6.33
CA CYS A 234 20.17 -12.32 5.85
C CYS A 234 20.19 -10.91 5.27
N PHE A 235 21.17 -10.10 5.65
CA PHE A 235 21.36 -8.75 5.09
C PHE A 235 22.37 -8.77 3.97
N ASP A 236 21.96 -8.38 2.76
CA ASP A 236 22.82 -8.24 1.59
C ASP A 236 22.91 -6.75 1.23
N LEU A 237 23.80 -6.06 1.95
CA LEU A 237 23.98 -4.61 1.82
C LEU A 237 24.49 -4.18 0.44
N PRO A 238 25.45 -4.88 -0.20
CA PRO A 238 25.90 -4.55 -1.55
C PRO A 238 24.77 -4.53 -2.58
N ASN A 239 23.84 -5.49 -2.52
CA ASN A 239 22.68 -5.54 -3.42
C ASN A 239 21.44 -4.80 -2.89
N GLN A 240 21.59 -4.06 -1.78
CA GLN A 240 20.54 -3.24 -1.17
C GLN A 240 19.26 -4.03 -0.84
N GLN A 241 19.42 -5.22 -0.28
CA GLN A 241 18.31 -6.13 -0.02
C GLN A 241 18.50 -6.91 1.29
N VAL A 242 17.41 -7.53 1.73
CA VAL A 242 17.46 -8.63 2.70
C VAL A 242 16.98 -9.90 2.02
N ILE A 243 17.48 -11.05 2.48
CA ILE A 243 17.10 -12.36 1.95
C ILE A 243 16.43 -13.12 3.09
N ILE A 244 15.18 -13.52 2.88
CA ILE A 244 14.36 -14.29 3.83
C ILE A 244 13.87 -15.53 3.11
N HIS A 245 14.13 -16.72 3.65
CA HIS A 245 13.84 -17.99 2.96
C HIS A 245 14.35 -17.99 1.50
N GLY A 246 15.54 -17.46 1.24
CA GLY A 246 16.09 -17.36 -0.13
C GLY A 246 15.42 -16.31 -1.03
N VAL A 247 14.34 -15.65 -0.58
CA VAL A 247 13.64 -14.60 -1.35
C VAL A 247 14.33 -13.24 -1.12
N PRO A 248 14.87 -12.60 -2.18
CA PRO A 248 15.46 -11.26 -2.08
C PRO A 248 14.38 -10.18 -1.99
N ILE A 249 14.48 -9.32 -0.99
CA ILE A 249 13.57 -8.20 -0.74
C ILE A 249 14.37 -6.90 -0.75
N ARG A 250 14.21 -6.13 -1.82
CA ARG A 250 14.87 -4.82 -1.94
C ARG A 250 14.24 -3.81 -1.01
N LEU A 251 15.08 -3.11 -0.26
CA LEU A 251 14.69 -2.00 0.63
C LEU A 251 15.37 -0.73 0.15
N SER A 252 14.80 0.44 0.44
CA SER A 252 15.55 1.69 0.23
C SER A 252 16.76 1.76 1.19
N LYS A 253 17.87 2.36 0.73
CA LYS A 253 19.16 2.37 1.45
C LYS A 253 19.03 2.75 2.93
N THR A 254 18.37 3.87 3.22
CA THR A 254 18.25 4.36 4.60
C THR A 254 17.50 3.37 5.49
N PRO A 255 16.25 2.95 5.19
CA PRO A 255 15.58 1.88 5.93
C PRO A 255 16.38 0.59 6.09
N LEU A 256 17.07 0.13 5.03
CA LEU A 256 17.91 -1.07 5.11
C LEU A 256 19.01 -0.94 6.17
N LEU A 257 19.69 0.20 6.21
CA LEU A 257 20.79 0.45 7.15
C LEU A 257 20.30 0.64 8.58
N TYR A 258 19.12 1.23 8.77
CA TYR A 258 18.44 1.22 10.07
C TYR A 258 18.11 -0.21 10.51
N TYR A 259 17.60 -1.04 9.60
CA TYR A 259 17.24 -2.42 9.90
C TYR A 259 18.45 -3.26 10.28
N PHE A 260 19.53 -3.11 9.51
CA PHE A 260 20.83 -3.73 9.76
C PHE A 260 21.42 -3.29 11.10
N TRP A 261 21.31 -2.01 11.46
CA TRP A 261 21.75 -1.50 12.76
C TRP A 261 21.01 -2.17 13.93
N TYR A 262 19.69 -2.37 13.83
CA TYR A 262 18.93 -3.13 14.83
C TYR A 262 19.36 -4.61 14.89
N ALA A 263 19.68 -5.23 13.75
CA ALA A 263 20.19 -6.60 13.72
C ALA A 263 21.55 -6.72 14.40
N LYS A 264 22.45 -5.78 14.13
CA LYS A 264 23.78 -5.71 14.75
C LYS A 264 23.67 -5.59 16.28
N ARG A 265 22.84 -4.68 16.78
CA ARG A 265 22.56 -4.56 18.23
C ARG A 265 22.08 -5.87 18.85
N LYS A 266 21.18 -6.59 18.16
CA LYS A 266 20.65 -7.88 18.64
C LYS A 266 21.73 -8.95 18.70
N LEU A 267 22.62 -9.01 17.70
CA LEU A 267 23.75 -9.94 17.65
C LEU A 267 24.81 -9.63 18.72
N GLU A 268 25.02 -8.34 19.02
CA GLU A 268 25.90 -7.86 20.09
C GLU A 268 25.26 -7.97 21.49
N ALA A 269 24.08 -8.60 21.59
CA ALA A 269 23.30 -8.77 22.81
C ALA A 269 22.98 -7.44 23.53
N GLU A 270 22.89 -6.34 22.77
CA GLU A 270 22.46 -5.06 23.32
C GLU A 270 20.98 -5.08 23.70
N PRO A 271 20.57 -4.35 24.75
CA PRO A 271 19.18 -4.24 25.12
C PRO A 271 18.35 -3.56 24.02
N ALA A 272 17.04 -3.83 24.05
CA ALA A 272 16.08 -3.18 23.17
C ALA A 272 16.22 -1.65 23.24
N TYR A 273 16.30 -1.02 22.07
CA TYR A 273 16.64 0.39 21.97
C TYR A 273 15.46 1.27 22.40
N LEU A 274 15.66 2.06 23.45
CA LEU A 274 14.67 3.00 23.96
C LEU A 274 14.63 4.26 23.08
N ASN A 275 13.46 4.58 22.52
CA ASN A 275 13.31 5.78 21.70
C ASN A 275 13.74 7.04 22.49
N PRO A 276 14.50 7.96 21.88
CA PRO A 276 14.90 9.21 22.52
C PRO A 276 13.69 10.12 22.78
N PRO A 277 13.70 10.96 23.83
CA PRO A 277 12.62 11.90 24.11
C PRO A 277 12.46 12.94 23.00
N GLN A 278 11.28 13.55 22.93
CA GLN A 278 11.09 14.74 22.09
C GLN A 278 12.05 15.85 22.53
N GLY A 279 12.74 16.47 21.57
CA GLY A 279 13.71 17.53 21.83
C GLY A 279 15.06 17.08 22.42
N LYS A 280 15.28 15.78 22.67
CA LYS A 280 16.58 15.25 23.14
C LYS A 280 17.06 14.09 22.25
N PRO A 281 17.62 14.40 21.06
CA PRO A 281 18.17 13.38 20.16
C PRO A 281 19.32 12.59 20.81
N ASP A 282 19.43 11.31 20.46
CA ASP A 282 20.53 10.45 20.91
C ASP A 282 21.72 10.59 19.96
N HIS A 283 22.71 11.37 20.39
CA HIS A 283 23.89 11.67 19.58
C HIS A 283 24.86 10.49 19.49
N ASN A 284 24.96 9.64 20.53
CA ASN A 284 25.89 8.51 20.52
C ASN A 284 25.44 7.48 19.48
N ASN A 285 24.20 7.01 19.58
CA ASN A 285 23.66 6.07 18.60
C ASN A 285 23.48 6.71 17.23
N GLY A 286 23.20 8.02 17.17
CA GLY A 286 23.21 8.79 15.92
C GLY A 286 24.54 8.70 15.18
N GLN A 287 25.66 8.97 15.87
CA GLN A 287 27.00 8.88 15.29
C GLN A 287 27.38 7.46 14.90
N GLN A 288 27.02 6.45 15.69
CA GLN A 288 27.26 5.05 15.33
C GLN A 288 26.54 4.67 14.03
N LEU A 289 25.26 5.05 13.91
CA LEU A 289 24.49 4.80 12.70
C LEU A 289 24.99 5.63 11.51
N ALA A 290 25.46 6.86 11.73
CA ALA A 290 26.05 7.70 10.68
C ALA A 290 27.31 7.05 10.10
N LYS A 291 28.20 6.54 10.95
CA LYS A 291 29.40 5.79 10.51
C LYS A 291 29.04 4.54 9.71
N LEU A 292 28.04 3.79 10.17
CA LEU A 292 27.52 2.63 9.45
C LEU A 292 26.96 3.03 8.08
N MET A 293 26.21 4.13 8.01
CA MET A 293 25.71 4.63 6.73
C MET A 293 26.82 5.10 5.80
N GLN A 294 27.86 5.75 6.32
CA GLN A 294 29.02 6.13 5.50
C GLN A 294 29.73 4.90 4.93
N GLN A 295 29.94 3.87 5.75
CA GLN A 295 30.60 2.62 5.34
C GLN A 295 29.88 1.93 4.17
N TYR A 296 28.54 1.91 4.18
CA TYR A 296 27.73 1.21 3.18
C TYR A 296 27.05 2.14 2.15
N GLY A 297 27.58 3.37 1.96
CA GLY A 297 27.11 4.26 0.90
C GLY A 297 25.66 4.74 1.05
N GLY A 298 25.27 5.03 2.29
CA GLY A 298 23.98 5.59 2.69
C GLY A 298 23.74 7.02 2.17
N HIS A 299 22.50 7.48 2.27
CA HIS A 299 22.10 8.78 1.71
C HIS A 299 22.73 9.95 2.50
N GLN A 300 23.45 10.84 1.81
CA GLN A 300 24.21 11.95 2.44
C GLN A 300 23.36 12.86 3.33
N LYS A 301 22.10 13.12 2.94
CA LYS A 301 21.17 13.88 3.80
C LYS A 301 20.89 13.15 5.13
N ALA A 302 20.65 11.84 5.10
CA ALA A 302 20.35 11.07 6.31
C ALA A 302 21.56 10.99 7.25
N ILE A 303 22.78 10.94 6.69
CA ILE A 303 24.02 11.00 7.46
C ILE A 303 24.14 12.35 8.18
N ARG A 304 23.92 13.47 7.48
CA ARG A 304 23.93 14.81 8.11
C ARG A 304 22.84 14.97 9.16
N ASP A 305 21.64 14.44 8.91
CA ASP A 305 20.54 14.49 9.88
C ASP A 305 20.89 13.70 11.16
N LEU A 306 21.75 12.68 11.07
CA LEU A 306 22.23 11.90 12.22
C LEU A 306 23.34 12.61 13.02
N ASP A 307 24.02 13.60 12.44
CA ASP A 307 24.98 14.45 13.18
C ASP A 307 24.26 15.30 14.25
N GLU A 308 23.01 15.68 14.00
CA GLU A 308 22.10 16.30 14.98
C GLU A 308 21.51 15.29 15.99
N GLY A 309 21.94 14.03 15.92
CA GLY A 309 21.50 12.93 16.75
C GLY A 309 20.26 12.18 16.24
N LEU A 310 20.11 10.96 16.75
CA LEU A 310 19.02 10.07 16.40
C LEU A 310 17.71 10.54 17.04
N LYS A 311 16.65 10.70 16.23
CA LYS A 311 15.34 11.22 16.64
C LYS A 311 14.28 10.12 16.59
N GLY A 312 13.35 10.11 17.56
CA GLY A 312 12.28 9.10 17.65
C GLY A 312 11.41 9.04 16.38
N LYS A 313 11.00 10.20 15.85
CA LYS A 313 10.22 10.30 14.62
C LYS A 313 10.92 9.67 13.41
N THR A 314 12.24 9.85 13.29
CA THR A 314 13.03 9.26 12.20
C THR A 314 13.11 7.73 12.32
N LEU A 315 13.22 7.21 13.55
CA LEU A 315 13.16 5.77 13.81
C LEU A 315 11.80 5.18 13.42
N ASP A 316 10.71 5.84 13.83
CA ASP A 316 9.34 5.42 13.46
C ASP A 316 9.14 5.38 11.95
N GLN A 317 9.58 6.41 11.25
CA GLN A 317 9.48 6.47 9.79
C GLN A 317 10.24 5.33 9.10
N ASN A 318 11.46 5.03 9.54
CA ASN A 318 12.25 3.95 8.94
C ASN A 318 11.68 2.57 9.28
N ARG A 319 11.24 2.34 10.52
CA ARG A 319 10.54 1.10 10.93
C ARG A 319 9.26 0.87 10.10
N ASN A 320 8.47 1.92 9.88
CA ASN A 320 7.26 1.83 9.07
C ASN A 320 7.58 1.53 7.61
N LYS A 321 8.62 2.13 7.02
CA LYS A 321 9.07 1.81 5.66
C LYS A 321 9.51 0.35 5.53
N ILE A 322 10.26 -0.17 6.50
CA ILE A 322 10.66 -1.60 6.54
C ILE A 322 9.40 -2.47 6.62
N LYS A 323 8.48 -2.14 7.54
CA LYS A 323 7.23 -2.88 7.72
C LYS A 323 6.41 -2.94 6.45
N THR A 324 6.15 -1.80 5.82
CA THR A 324 5.38 -1.73 4.58
C THR A 324 6.00 -2.61 3.50
N GLU A 325 7.32 -2.58 3.36
CA GLU A 325 7.98 -3.29 2.27
C GLU A 325 8.09 -4.80 2.51
N LEU A 326 8.34 -5.21 3.75
CA LEU A 326 8.25 -6.64 4.11
C LEU A 326 6.82 -7.15 3.98
N GLN A 327 5.81 -6.39 4.39
CA GLN A 327 4.41 -6.78 4.25
C GLN A 327 3.96 -6.85 2.78
N ARG A 328 4.49 -5.99 1.92
CA ARG A 328 4.21 -6.03 0.47
C ARG A 328 4.69 -7.33 -0.17
N VAL A 329 5.83 -7.86 0.28
CA VAL A 329 6.47 -9.04 -0.34
C VAL A 329 6.09 -10.35 0.37
N LEU A 330 6.02 -10.33 1.69
CA LEU A 330 5.81 -11.53 2.52
C LEU A 330 4.38 -11.68 3.04
N GLU A 331 3.52 -10.70 2.80
CA GLU A 331 2.14 -10.69 3.28
C GLU A 331 2.06 -10.98 4.79
N GLY A 332 1.31 -12.01 5.19
CA GLY A 332 1.14 -12.43 6.58
C GLY A 332 2.43 -12.94 7.26
N PHE A 333 3.43 -13.36 6.49
CA PHE A 333 4.69 -13.90 7.02
C PHE A 333 5.66 -12.81 7.48
N ALA A 334 5.44 -11.55 7.09
CA ALA A 334 6.32 -10.44 7.47
C ALA A 334 6.46 -10.31 8.99
N CYS A 335 5.40 -10.61 9.75
CA CYS A 335 5.29 -10.38 11.19
C CYS A 335 6.48 -10.91 12.01
N ASN A 336 7.10 -12.02 11.61
CA ASN A 336 8.22 -12.66 12.31
C ASN A 336 9.55 -11.92 12.15
N TYR A 337 9.68 -11.12 11.08
CA TYR A 337 10.89 -10.38 10.74
C TYR A 337 10.81 -8.90 11.17
N LEU A 338 9.67 -8.48 11.71
CA LEU A 338 9.46 -7.10 12.16
C LEU A 338 10.02 -6.83 13.56
N PHE A 339 9.73 -5.63 14.06
CA PHE A 339 10.13 -5.16 15.37
C PHE A 339 9.14 -5.61 16.45
N ASP A 340 9.67 -5.95 17.62
CA ASP A 340 8.94 -5.96 18.87
C ASP A 340 9.01 -4.57 19.51
N SER A 341 7.96 -4.25 20.27
CA SER A 341 7.88 -3.02 21.04
C SER A 341 7.42 -3.28 22.46
N GLU A 342 8.12 -2.69 23.42
CA GLU A 342 7.76 -2.73 24.84
C GLU A 342 7.65 -1.30 25.36
N ARG A 343 6.62 -1.00 26.16
CA ARG A 343 6.49 0.32 26.77
C ARG A 343 7.31 0.38 28.06
N ASP A 344 8.25 1.31 28.11
CA ASP A 344 9.03 1.62 29.31
C ASP A 344 8.13 2.29 30.35
N GLU A 345 7.91 1.62 31.49
CA GLU A 345 6.99 2.10 32.54
C GLU A 345 7.43 3.43 33.15
N ARG A 346 8.75 3.65 33.27
CA ARG A 346 9.32 4.84 33.91
C ARG A 346 9.13 6.11 33.07
N THR A 347 9.26 5.98 31.75
CA THR A 347 9.31 7.14 30.84
C THR A 347 8.18 7.17 29.82
N ALA A 348 7.29 6.17 29.85
CA ALA A 348 6.18 5.96 28.92
C ALA A 348 6.55 5.86 27.43
N ARG A 349 7.85 5.81 27.12
CA ARG A 349 8.41 5.67 25.77
C ARG A 349 8.52 4.20 25.39
N TYR A 350 8.67 3.91 24.11
CA TYR A 350 8.78 2.53 23.63
C TYR A 350 10.25 2.12 23.41
N ARG A 351 10.58 0.90 23.81
CA ARG A 351 11.79 0.17 23.43
C ARG A 351 11.49 -0.72 22.23
N TYR A 352 12.44 -0.82 21.31
CA TYR A 352 12.30 -1.64 20.12
C TYR A 352 13.50 -2.56 19.90
N SER A 353 13.22 -3.78 19.47
CA SER A 353 14.23 -4.74 19.01
C SER A 353 13.66 -5.57 17.86
N LEU A 354 14.49 -6.33 17.16
CA LEU A 354 13.97 -7.33 16.21
C LEU A 354 13.29 -8.46 16.98
N LYS A 355 12.12 -8.89 16.49
CA LYS A 355 11.39 -10.09 16.96
C LYS A 355 12.26 -11.34 16.82
N LEU A 356 12.93 -11.44 15.68
CA LEU A 356 13.75 -12.58 15.35
C LEU A 356 14.90 -12.74 16.39
N PRO A 357 15.14 -13.96 16.89
CA PRO A 357 16.28 -14.21 17.77
C PRO A 357 17.60 -14.05 17.00
N ALA A 358 18.68 -13.74 17.75
CA ALA A 358 20.01 -13.53 17.18
C ALA A 358 20.51 -14.73 16.34
N SER A 359 20.15 -15.96 16.73
CA SER A 359 20.51 -17.19 16.01
C SER A 359 19.95 -17.29 14.59
N LYS A 360 18.93 -16.49 14.25
CA LYS A 360 18.31 -16.45 12.92
C LYS A 360 18.75 -15.22 12.09
N LEU A 361 19.60 -14.36 12.65
CA LEU A 361 20.13 -13.18 11.95
C LEU A 361 21.48 -13.51 11.32
N LYS A 362 21.65 -13.14 10.05
CA LYS A 362 22.92 -13.24 9.33
C LYS A 362 23.26 -11.86 8.75
N LEU A 363 24.41 -11.31 9.12
CA LEU A 363 24.95 -10.13 8.47
C LEU A 363 25.73 -10.66 7.25
N GLY A 364 25.19 -10.47 6.04
CA GLY A 364 25.90 -10.88 4.83
C GLY A 364 27.22 -10.14 4.70
N SER A 365 28.17 -10.80 4.03
CA SER A 365 29.53 -10.33 3.79
C SER A 365 29.58 -9.12 2.88
#